data_AF-A0A949IQD9-F1
#
_entry.id   AF-A0A949IQD9-F1
#
_cell.length_a   1.000
_cell.length_b   1.000
_cell.length_c   1.000
_cell.angle_alpha   90.00
_cell.angle_beta   90.00
_cell.angle_gamma   90.00
#
_symmetry.space_group_name_H-M   'P 1'
#
loop_
_entity.id
_entity.type
_entity.pdbx_description
1 polymer ?
#
loop_
_entity_poly.entity_id
_entity_poly.type
_entity_poly.pdbx_seq_one_letter_code
_entity_poly.pdbx_strand_id
1 'polypeptide(L)' 'MADSDLNPWLNRINAARTQKEMYAILDDFKGGDWNDEDRATVAKHYMRLIAQLPTGEDGSTAGGVGD' A
#
# COMPACT_ATOMS: atom_id res chain seq x y z
N MET A 1 -22.26 14.34 -5.90
CA MET A 1 -21.24 13.99 -4.90
C MET A 1 -20.43 12.89 -5.55
N ALA A 2 -19.13 13.05 -5.70
CA ALA A 2 -18.31 11.99 -6.28
C ALA A 2 -18.31 10.83 -5.26
N ASP A 3 -18.94 9.72 -5.63
CA ASP A 3 -18.71 8.42 -5.00
C ASP A 3 -17.22 8.13 -5.18
N SER A 4 -16.40 8.57 -4.23
CA SER A 4 -14.99 8.23 -4.17
C SER A 4 -14.91 6.76 -3.80
N ASP A 5 -15.04 5.88 -4.80
CA ASP A 5 -14.94 4.44 -4.63
C ASP A 5 -13.56 4.10 -4.06
N LEU A 6 -13.51 3.76 -2.77
CA LEU A 6 -12.31 3.28 -2.08
C LEU A 6 -11.90 1.88 -2.56
N ASN A 7 -12.87 1.11 -3.04
CA ASN A 7 -12.71 -0.28 -3.44
C ASN A 7 -11.64 -0.56 -4.53
N PRO A 8 -11.50 0.24 -5.61
CA PRO A 8 -10.39 0.09 -6.56
C PRO A 8 -9.03 0.31 -5.93
N TRP A 9 -8.90 1.22 -4.96
CA TRP A 9 -7.63 1.46 -4.25
C TRP A 9 -7.25 0.30 -3.37
N LEU A 10 -8.22 -0.25 -2.65
CA LEU A 10 -8.02 -1.47 -1.85
C LEU A 10 -7.60 -2.64 -2.74
N ASN A 11 -8.21 -2.81 -3.91
CA ASN A 11 -7.79 -3.84 -4.87
C ASN A 11 -6.36 -3.64 -5.37
N ARG A 12 -5.97 -2.40 -5.72
CA ARG A 12 -4.59 -2.08 -6.14
C ARG A 12 -3.57 -2.37 -5.03
N ILE A 13 -3.88 -1.98 -3.80
CA ILE A 13 -3.06 -2.24 -2.61
C ILE A 13 -2.89 -3.74 -2.37
N ASN A 14 -3.95 -4.54 -2.51
CA ASN A 14 -3.88 -6.00 -2.41
C ASN A 14 -3.12 -6.66 -3.57
N ALA A 15 -3.15 -6.06 -4.76
CA ALA A 15 -2.46 -6.57 -5.94
C ALA A 15 -0.97 -6.17 -6.02
N ALA A 16 -0.53 -5.21 -5.20
CA ALA A 16 0.86 -4.74 -5.18
C ALA A 16 1.82 -5.89 -4.81
N ARG A 17 2.87 -6.08 -5.61
CA ARG A 17 3.85 -7.17 -5.40
C ARG A 17 5.15 -6.69 -4.77
N THR A 18 5.39 -5.39 -4.77
CA THR A 18 6.59 -4.78 -4.20
C THR A 18 6.22 -3.56 -3.37
N GLN A 19 7.08 -3.19 -2.42
CA GLN A 19 6.90 -1.95 -1.65
C GLN A 19 6.90 -0.73 -2.58
N LYS A 20 7.70 -0.75 -3.65
CA LYS A 20 7.75 0.32 -4.65
C LYS A 20 6.39 0.55 -5.32
N GLU A 21 5.73 -0.53 -5.76
CA GLU A 21 4.37 -0.45 -6.31
C GLU A 21 3.37 0.05 -5.26
N MET A 22 3.46 -0.46 -4.03
CA MET A 22 2.62 0.00 -2.91
C MET A 22 2.76 1.52 -2.69
N TYR A 23 3.99 2.04 -2.63
CA TYR A 23 4.23 3.48 -2.46
C TYR A 23 3.72 4.29 -3.65
N ALA A 24 3.85 3.80 -4.88
CA ALA A 24 3.30 4.46 -6.06
C ALA A 24 1.77 4.56 -6.01
N ILE A 25 1.09 3.51 -5.53
CA ILE A 25 -0.37 3.51 -5.34
C ILE A 25 -0.76 4.50 -4.23
N LEU A 26 -0.01 4.55 -3.14
CA LEU A 26 -0.27 5.50 -2.04
C LEU A 26 -0.04 6.96 -2.44
N ASP A 27 0.94 7.22 -3.31
CA ASP A 27 1.21 8.55 -3.85
C ASP A 27 0.03 9.05 -4.70
N ASP A 28 -0.44 8.20 -5.62
CA ASP A 28 -1.62 8.45 -6.46
C ASP A 28 -2.89 8.63 -5.60
N PHE A 29 -3.04 7.84 -4.52
CA PHE A 29 -4.15 7.97 -3.58
C PHE A 29 -4.13 9.31 -2.84
N LYS A 30 -2.96 9.80 -2.39
CA LYS A 30 -2.85 11.08 -1.65
C LYS A 30 -3.32 12.29 -2.45
N GLY A 31 -3.27 12.22 -3.79
CA GLY A 31 -3.76 13.28 -4.66
C GLY A 31 -5.28 13.45 -4.68
N GLY A 32 -6.03 12.47 -4.15
CA GLY A 32 -7.49 12.53 -4.08
C GLY A 32 -8.04 13.24 -2.84
N ASP A 33 -9.27 13.77 -2.98
CA ASP A 33 -10.04 14.39 -1.89
C ASP A 33 -10.74 13.30 -1.06
N TRP A 34 -9.95 12.61 -0.23
CA TRP A 34 -10.40 11.53 0.65
C TRP A 34 -10.69 12.04 2.05
N ASN A 35 -11.76 11.56 2.66
CA ASN A 35 -12.06 11.80 4.06
C ASN A 35 -11.09 11.02 4.98
N ASP A 36 -11.00 11.44 6.24
CA ASP A 36 -10.13 10.79 7.22
C ASP A 36 -10.42 9.29 7.40
N GLU A 37 -11.69 8.88 7.29
CA GLU A 37 -12.10 7.47 7.40
C GLU A 37 -11.55 6.60 6.25
N ASP A 38 -11.60 7.11 5.02
CA ASP A 38 -11.07 6.43 3.83
C ASP A 38 -9.54 6.33 3.90
N ARG A 39 -8.90 7.43 4.28
CA ARG A 39 -7.45 7.50 4.49
C ARG A 39 -7.00 6.52 5.56
N ALA A 40 -7.71 6.45 6.69
CA ALA A 40 -7.41 5.52 7.77
C ALA A 40 -7.59 4.06 7.34
N THR A 41 -8.58 3.76 6.49
CA THR A 41 -8.83 2.41 5.97
C THR A 41 -7.71 1.94 5.04
N VAL A 42 -7.33 2.77 4.08
CA VAL A 42 -6.16 2.53 3.21
C VAL A 42 -4.88 2.42 4.05
N ALA A 43 -4.75 3.26 5.08
CA ALA A 43 -3.59 3.25 5.97
C ALA A 43 -3.39 1.89 6.63
N LYS A 44 -4.45 1.36 7.24
CA LYS A 44 -4.42 0.05 7.90
C LYS A 44 -4.09 -1.09 6.94
N HIS A 45 -4.65 -1.05 5.73
CA HIS A 45 -4.39 -2.08 4.73
C HIS A 45 -2.95 -2.06 4.23
N TYR A 46 -2.40 -0.89 3.90
CA TYR A 46 -1.02 -0.81 3.45
C TYR A 46 -0.05 -1.26 4.55
N MET A 47 -0.23 -0.83 5.81
CA MET A 47 0.70 -1.15 6.90
C MET A 47 0.83 -2.65 7.12
N ARG A 48 -0.27 -3.38 6.93
CA ARG A 48 -0.28 -4.84 7.03
C ARG A 48 0.44 -5.53 5.88
N LEU A 49 0.30 -5.01 4.66
CA LEU A 49 0.83 -5.64 3.46
C LEU A 49 2.29 -5.27 3.22
N ILE A 50 2.68 -4.02 3.46
CA ILE A 50 4.02 -3.51 3.14
C ILE A 50 5.14 -4.25 3.87
N ALA A 51 4.88 -4.71 5.10
CA ALA A 51 5.80 -5.54 5.87
C ALA A 51 6.09 -6.92 5.23
N GLN A 52 5.19 -7.39 4.35
CA GLN A 52 5.30 -8.67 3.67
C GLN A 52 5.82 -8.52 2.23
N LEU A 53 5.87 -7.29 1.70
CA LEU A 53 6.29 -7.04 0.33
C LEU A 53 7.81 -6.87 0.25
N PRO A 54 8.46 -7.44 -0.79
CA PRO A 54 9.86 -7.16 -1.07
C PRO A 54 10.05 -5.68 -1.42
N THR A 55 11.09 -5.08 -0.86
CA THR A 55 11.62 -3.79 -1.30
C THR A 55 12.11 -4.00 -2.73
N GLY A 56 11.40 -3.47 -3.73
CA GLY A 56 11.65 -3.74 -5.16
C GLY A 56 12.95 -3.14 -5.73
N GLU A 57 13.99 -3.02 -4.90
CA GLU A 57 15.37 -2.84 -5.32
C GLU A 57 15.93 -4.25 -5.54
N ASP A 58 16.36 -4.52 -6.77
CA ASP A 58 16.85 -5.80 -7.26
C ASP A 58 17.62 -6.62 -6.21
N GLY A 59 17.25 -7.90 -6.12
CA GLY A 59 17.63 -8.82 -5.04
C GLY A 59 19.06 -8.66 -4.54
N SER A 60 19.19 -8.30 -3.27
CA SER A 60 20.40 -8.53 -2.46
C SER A 60 20.04 -8.31 -0.99
N THR A 61 19.85 -9.43 -0.26
CA THR A 61 20.22 -9.68 1.16
C THR A 61 19.68 -8.71 2.24
N ALA A 62 19.23 -9.08 3.44
CA ALA A 62 19.49 -10.21 4.30
C ALA A 62 18.52 -10.16 5.52
N GLY A 63 18.35 -11.30 6.19
CA GLY A 63 17.99 -11.40 7.61
C GLY A 63 16.62 -12.05 7.85
N GLY A 64 16.47 -13.30 8.30
CA GLY A 64 17.45 -14.16 8.98
C GLY A 64 17.71 -13.69 10.42
N VAL A 65 17.16 -14.44 11.39
CA VAL A 65 17.31 -14.42 12.87
C VAL A 65 16.16 -13.70 13.62
N GLY A 66 15.51 -14.26 14.65
CA GLY A 66 15.65 -15.48 15.48
C GLY A 66 14.30 -15.74 16.20
N ASP A 67 14.04 -16.79 16.97
CA ASP A 67 14.80 -17.83 17.70
C ASP A 67 14.02 -19.15 17.57
#